data_AF-A0A7S2FI32-F1
#
_entry.id   AF-A0A7S2FI32-F1
#
_cell.length_a   1.000
_cell.length_b   1.000
_cell.length_c   1.000
_cell.angle_alpha   90.00
_cell.angle_beta   90.00
_cell.angle_gamma   90.00
#
_symmetry.space_group_name_H-M   'P 1'
#
loop_
_entity.id
_entity.type
_entity.pdbx_description
1 polymer ?
#
loop_
_entity_poly.entity_id
_entity_poly.type
_entity_poly.pdbx_seq_one_letter_code
_entity_poly.pdbx_strand_id
1 'polypeptide(L)'
;MDLFAAGCVWFEIVAMFPLFPGQNEMDQMQKIHNVLGTPDPELLNKKFKKNASHMDFNFPEKKGTGIDRLIPHADPEGAELIKRLTRYDPDERALARQVLKDGYFRDNRDAEKERGQAALRRTSTLPISKENVTSPCS
;
A
#
# COMPACT_ATOMS: atom_id res chain seq x y z
N MET A 1 -6.95 6.99 4.36
CA MET A 1 -6.96 7.28 2.91
C MET A 1 -5.65 6.82 2.26
N ASP A 2 -4.50 7.12 2.87
CA ASP A 2 -3.15 6.89 2.32
C ASP A 2 -2.90 5.48 1.75
N LEU A 3 -3.36 4.42 2.42
CA LEU A 3 -3.13 3.05 1.96
C LEU A 3 -3.95 2.67 0.72
N PHE A 4 -5.14 3.26 0.54
CA PHE A 4 -5.90 3.05 -0.70
C PHE A 4 -5.18 3.71 -1.88
N ALA A 5 -4.72 4.94 -1.69
CA ALA A 5 -3.92 5.65 -2.70
C ALA A 5 -2.62 4.90 -3.00
N ALA A 6 -1.93 4.37 -1.98
CA ALA A 6 -0.74 3.54 -2.17
C ALA A 6 -1.04 2.27 -2.99
N GLY A 7 -2.20 1.63 -2.79
CA GLY A 7 -2.64 0.52 -3.63
C GLY A 7 -2.84 0.92 -5.10
N CYS A 8 -3.43 2.08 -5.36
CA CYS A 8 -3.58 2.62 -6.71
C CYS A 8 -2.21 2.90 -7.37
N VAL A 9 -1.30 3.54 -6.65
CA VAL A 9 0.06 3.83 -7.15
C VAL A 9 0.83 2.54 -7.40
N TRP A 10 0.74 1.56 -6.49
CA TRP A 10 1.42 0.28 -6.66
C TRP A 10 0.92 -0.47 -7.89
N PHE A 11 -0.39 -0.46 -8.12
CA PHE A 11 -0.96 -0.98 -9.36
C PHE A 11 -0.42 -0.25 -10.59
N GLU A 12 -0.40 1.08 -10.58
CA GLU A 12 0.03 1.88 -11.73
C GLU A 12 1.51 1.65 -12.08
N ILE A 13 2.37 1.45 -11.08
CA ILE A 13 3.77 1.06 -11.29
C ILE A 13 3.88 -0.28 -12.01
N VAL A 14 3.04 -1.25 -11.65
CA VAL A 14 3.07 -2.61 -12.23
C VAL A 14 2.43 -2.62 -13.63
N ALA A 15 1.29 -1.96 -13.78
CA ALA A 15 0.46 -2.02 -14.97
C ALA A 15 0.83 -0.98 -16.04
N MET A 16 1.56 0.07 -15.67
CA MET A 16 1.86 1.24 -16.50
C MET A 16 0.63 2.05 -16.94
N PHE A 17 -0.50 1.88 -16.24
CA PHE A 17 -1.72 2.68 -16.40
C PHE A 17 -2.48 2.80 -15.07
N PRO A 18 -3.28 3.86 -14.87
CA PRO A 18 -3.99 4.09 -13.62
C PRO A 18 -5.07 3.04 -13.33
N LEU A 19 -5.16 2.61 -12.07
CA LEU A 19 -6.15 1.61 -11.63
C LEU A 19 -7.60 2.10 -11.80
N PHE A 20 -7.86 3.37 -11.47
CA PHE A 20 -9.18 3.98 -11.52
C PHE A 20 -9.14 5.36 -12.19
N PRO A 21 -9.15 5.43 -13.54
CA PRO A 21 -9.03 6.70 -14.27
C PRO A 21 -10.37 7.46 -14.35
N GLY A 22 -10.83 8.03 -13.23
CA GLY A 22 -12.05 8.84 -13.18
C GLY A 22 -11.81 10.28 -13.62
N GLN A 23 -12.78 10.87 -14.33
CA GLN A 23 -12.74 12.27 -14.78
C GLN A 23 -13.52 13.24 -13.88
N ASN A 24 -14.42 12.71 -13.06
CA ASN A 24 -15.21 13.44 -12.06
C ASN A 24 -15.63 12.46 -10.95
N GLU A 25 -16.27 12.95 -9.90
CA GLU A 25 -16.62 12.14 -8.72
C GLU A 25 -17.49 10.91 -9.06
N MET A 26 -18.49 11.08 -9.91
CA MET A 26 -19.38 9.99 -10.32
C MET A 26 -18.65 8.96 -11.18
N ASP A 27 -17.89 9.41 -12.19
CA ASP A 27 -17.09 8.52 -13.03
C ASP A 27 -16.04 7.78 -12.19
N GLN A 28 -15.41 8.43 -11.23
CA GLN A 28 -14.46 7.80 -10.31
C GLN A 28 -15.10 6.63 -9.56
N MET A 29 -16.30 6.81 -8.99
CA MET A 29 -17.03 5.74 -8.32
C MET A 29 -17.35 4.59 -9.28
N GLN A 30 -17.79 4.90 -10.50
CA GLN A 30 -18.03 3.89 -11.53
C GLN A 30 -16.75 3.11 -11.90
N LYS A 31 -15.60 3.77 -12.06
CA LYS A 31 -14.32 3.09 -12.31
C LYS A 31 -13.95 2.13 -11.17
N ILE A 32 -14.13 2.55 -9.92
CA ILE A 32 -13.87 1.68 -8.76
C ILE A 32 -14.80 0.46 -8.80
N HIS A 33 -16.11 0.66 -9.01
CA HIS A 33 -17.10 -0.42 -9.08
C HIS A 33 -16.85 -1.37 -10.25
N ASN A 34 -16.33 -0.88 -11.38
CA ASN A 34 -15.99 -1.70 -12.53
C ASN A 34 -14.92 -2.74 -12.21
N VAL A 35 -13.98 -2.42 -11.33
CA VAL A 35 -12.87 -3.31 -10.97
C VAL A 35 -13.20 -4.10 -9.72
N LEU A 36 -13.63 -3.45 -8.63
CA LEU A 36 -13.83 -4.08 -7.32
C LEU A 36 -15.21 -4.72 -7.15
N GLY A 37 -16.17 -4.35 -8.00
CA GLY A 37 -17.58 -4.64 -7.81
C GLY A 37 -18.26 -3.62 -6.90
N THR A 38 -19.58 -3.69 -6.79
CA THR A 38 -20.31 -2.86 -5.83
C THR A 38 -20.09 -3.39 -4.41
N PRO A 39 -19.83 -2.51 -3.43
CA PRO A 39 -19.77 -2.91 -2.04
C PRO A 39 -21.14 -3.40 -1.54
N ASP A 40 -21.14 -4.11 -0.42
CA ASP A 40 -22.37 -4.54 0.24
C ASP A 40 -23.29 -3.34 0.54
N PRO A 41 -24.62 -3.46 0.35
CA PRO A 41 -25.56 -2.39 0.64
C PRO A 41 -25.45 -1.83 2.07
N GLU A 42 -25.12 -2.66 3.06
CA GLU A 42 -24.90 -2.24 4.44
C GLU A 42 -23.68 -1.31 4.55
N LEU A 43 -22.56 -1.67 3.92
CA LEU A 43 -21.35 -0.86 3.89
C LEU A 43 -21.60 0.47 3.15
N LEU A 44 -22.29 0.40 2.01
CA LEU A 44 -22.67 1.56 1.20
C LEU A 44 -23.57 2.53 2.00
N ASN A 45 -24.58 2.00 2.70
CA ASN A 45 -25.50 2.82 3.49
C ASN A 45 -24.86 3.39 4.77
N LYS A 46 -24.08 2.60 5.52
CA LYS A 46 -23.50 3.03 6.81
C LYS A 46 -22.33 3.99 6.65
N LYS A 47 -21.42 3.73 5.71
CA LYS A 47 -20.14 4.44 5.61
C LYS A 47 -20.11 5.46 4.46
N PHE A 48 -20.75 5.16 3.32
CA PHE A 48 -20.72 6.06 2.17
C PHE A 48 -21.84 7.11 2.24
N LYS A 49 -23.11 6.71 2.36
CA LYS A 49 -24.24 7.69 2.38
C LYS A 49 -24.18 8.67 3.54
N LYS A 50 -23.63 8.28 4.69
CA LYS A 50 -23.45 9.17 5.84
C LYS A 50 -22.46 10.32 5.55
N ASN A 51 -21.46 10.07 4.71
CA ASN A 51 -20.40 11.02 4.38
C ASN A 51 -20.62 11.73 3.03
N ALA A 52 -21.46 11.16 2.17
CA ALA A 52 -21.82 11.66 0.85
C ALA A 52 -23.33 11.93 0.74
N SER A 53 -23.92 12.55 1.76
CA SER A 53 -25.37 12.80 1.88
C SER A 53 -25.96 13.65 0.74
N HIS A 54 -25.11 14.29 -0.06
CA HIS A 54 -25.44 15.08 -1.25
C HIS A 54 -25.52 14.24 -2.52
N MET A 55 -25.08 12.97 -2.47
CA MET A 55 -25.06 12.05 -3.61
C MET A 55 -26.07 10.94 -3.39
N ASP A 56 -27.28 11.12 -3.92
CA ASP A 56 -28.35 10.13 -3.86
C ASP A 56 -28.15 9.08 -4.98
N PHE A 57 -27.06 8.32 -4.90
CA PHE A 57 -26.69 7.36 -5.92
C PHE A 57 -27.21 5.96 -5.59
N ASN A 58 -28.10 5.48 -6.45
CA ASN A 58 -28.46 4.07 -6.53
C ASN A 58 -27.56 3.40 -7.58
N PHE A 59 -26.43 2.85 -7.14
CA PHE A 59 -25.55 2.10 -8.03
C PHE A 59 -26.10 0.69 -8.26
N PRO A 60 -26.25 0.23 -9.52
CA PRO A 60 -26.65 -1.14 -9.79
C PRO A 60 -25.55 -2.11 -9.33
N GLU A 61 -25.96 -3.25 -8.80
CA GLU A 61 -25.04 -4.29 -8.33
C GLU A 61 -24.10 -4.76 -9.46
N LYS A 62 -22.82 -4.90 -9.16
CA LYS A 62 -21.79 -5.30 -10.12
C LYS A 62 -20.77 -6.22 -9.47
N LYS A 63 -20.38 -7.29 -10.19
CA LYS A 63 -19.39 -8.28 -9.71
C LYS A 63 -17.93 -7.82 -9.75
N GLY A 64 -17.62 -6.75 -10.49
CA GLY A 64 -16.25 -6.27 -10.72
C GLY A 64 -15.42 -7.19 -11.63
N THR A 65 -14.46 -6.62 -12.34
CA THR A 65 -13.52 -7.39 -13.19
C THR A 65 -12.46 -8.11 -12.35
N GLY A 66 -12.09 -7.55 -11.19
CA GLY A 66 -10.99 -8.01 -10.34
C GLY A 66 -9.62 -7.52 -10.81
N ILE A 67 -8.71 -7.31 -9.85
CA ILE A 67 -7.34 -6.82 -10.10
C ILE A 67 -6.51 -7.87 -10.86
N ASP A 68 -6.64 -9.15 -10.51
CA ASP A 68 -5.84 -10.23 -11.10
C ASP A 68 -5.97 -10.30 -12.63
N ARG A 69 -7.15 -9.93 -13.18
CA ARG A 69 -7.38 -9.89 -14.63
C ARG A 69 -6.72 -8.71 -15.33
N LEU A 70 -6.45 -7.62 -14.62
CA LEU A 70 -5.83 -6.42 -15.18
C LEU A 70 -4.31 -6.53 -15.24
N ILE A 71 -3.71 -7.33 -14.35
CA ILE A 71 -2.27 -7.54 -14.25
C ILE A 71 -1.92 -9.04 -14.22
N PRO A 72 -2.28 -9.82 -15.26
CA PRO A 72 -2.06 -11.28 -15.27
C PRO A 72 -0.57 -11.68 -15.30
N HIS A 73 0.32 -10.73 -15.58
CA HIS A 73 1.76 -10.90 -15.63
C HIS A 73 2.45 -10.57 -14.30
N ALA A 74 1.73 -9.97 -13.35
CA ALA A 74 2.30 -9.52 -12.09
C ALA A 74 2.55 -10.68 -11.13
N ASP A 75 3.46 -10.47 -10.19
CA ASP A 75 3.67 -11.37 -9.08
C ASP A 75 2.36 -11.56 -8.28
N PRO A 76 1.95 -12.81 -7.97
CA PRO A 76 0.71 -13.07 -7.24
C PRO A 76 0.64 -12.43 -5.85
N GLU A 77 1.75 -12.35 -5.13
CA GLU A 77 1.81 -11.68 -3.83
C GLU A 77 1.68 -10.16 -3.99
N GLY A 78 2.21 -9.61 -5.09
CA GLY A 78 2.02 -8.21 -5.47
C GLY A 78 0.57 -7.87 -5.81
N ALA A 79 -0.11 -8.73 -6.56
CA ALA A 79 -1.54 -8.58 -6.84
C ALA A 79 -2.39 -8.66 -5.56
N GLU A 80 -2.05 -9.57 -4.64
CA GLU A 80 -2.72 -9.70 -3.34
C GLU A 80 -2.50 -8.47 -2.45
N LEU A 81 -1.28 -7.92 -2.44
CA LEU A 81 -0.98 -6.67 -1.77
C LEU A 81 -1.91 -5.54 -2.24
N ILE A 82 -2.04 -5.35 -3.55
CA ILE A 82 -2.92 -4.30 -4.12
C ILE A 82 -4.36 -4.51 -3.65
N LYS A 83 -4.89 -5.74 -3.74
CA LYS A 83 -6.26 -6.09 -3.28
C LYS A 83 -6.48 -5.76 -1.80
N ARG A 84 -5.49 -6.00 -0.94
CA ARG A 84 -5.55 -5.67 0.50
C ARG A 84 -5.49 -4.18 0.78
N LEU A 85 -4.76 -3.42 -0.03
CA LEU A 85 -4.64 -1.97 0.07
C LEU A 85 -5.90 -1.25 -0.45
N THR A 86 -6.59 -1.80 -1.45
CA THR A 86 -7.75 -1.18 -2.11
C THR A 86 -9.11 -1.67 -1.60
N ARG A 87 -9.19 -2.25 -0.40
CA ARG A 87 -10.47 -2.63 0.23
C ARG A 87 -11.37 -1.41 0.47
N TYR A 88 -12.67 -1.58 0.23
CA TYR A 88 -13.68 -0.54 0.46
C TYR A 88 -13.76 -0.14 1.92
N ASP A 89 -13.95 -1.13 2.81
CA ASP A 89 -14.03 -0.88 4.24
C ASP A 89 -12.62 -0.50 4.74
N PRO A 90 -12.44 0.71 5.30
CA PRO A 90 -11.17 1.07 5.92
C PRO A 90 -10.78 0.16 7.09
N ASP A 91 -11.75 -0.47 7.75
CA ASP A 91 -11.52 -1.38 8.88
C ASP A 91 -10.99 -2.75 8.41
N GLU A 92 -11.30 -3.14 7.18
CA GLU A 92 -10.76 -4.36 6.53
C GLU A 92 -9.46 -4.10 5.74
N ARG A 93 -9.09 -2.84 5.54
CA ARG A 93 -7.90 -2.46 4.79
C ARG A 93 -6.66 -2.76 5.59
N ALA A 94 -5.67 -3.40 4.97
CA ALA A 94 -4.43 -3.77 5.65
C ALA A 94 -3.68 -2.53 6.17
N LEU A 95 -3.08 -2.63 7.35
CA LEU A 95 -2.25 -1.58 7.93
C LEU A 95 -0.84 -1.60 7.34
N ALA A 96 -0.18 -0.44 7.22
CA ALA A 96 1.20 -0.33 6.73
C ALA A 96 2.16 -1.31 7.43
N ARG A 97 2.06 -1.39 8.76
CA ARG A 97 2.89 -2.29 9.58
C ARG A 97 2.68 -3.78 9.30
N GLN A 98 1.50 -4.16 8.80
CA GLN A 98 1.18 -5.55 8.43
C GLN A 98 1.70 -5.82 7.03
N VAL A 99 1.43 -4.91 6.10
CA VAL A 99 1.90 -4.97 4.71
C VAL A 99 3.41 -5.11 4.62
N LEU A 100 4.16 -4.32 5.39
CA LEU A 100 5.64 -4.39 5.40
C LEU A 100 6.19 -5.74 5.88
N LYS A 101 5.36 -6.61 6.48
CA LYS A 101 5.72 -7.96 6.93
C LYS A 101 5.29 -9.06 5.94
N ASP A 102 4.53 -8.74 4.90
CA ASP A 102 4.06 -9.72 3.91
C ASP A 102 5.24 -10.35 3.14
N GLY A 103 5.01 -11.53 2.56
CA GLY A 103 6.00 -12.25 1.73
C GLY A 103 6.58 -11.36 0.63
N TYR A 104 5.73 -10.52 0.04
CA TYR A 104 6.07 -9.63 -1.07
C TYR A 104 7.26 -8.69 -0.76
N PHE A 105 7.44 -8.30 0.51
CA PHE A 105 8.56 -7.44 0.93
C PHE A 105 9.72 -8.22 1.58
N ARG A 106 9.74 -9.56 1.50
CA ARG A 106 10.77 -10.39 2.15
C ARG A 106 12.17 -10.01 1.69
N ASP A 107 12.39 -9.94 0.38
CA ASP A 107 13.72 -9.68 -0.18
C ASP A 107 14.21 -8.28 0.20
N ASN A 108 13.30 -7.29 0.23
CA ASN A 108 13.60 -5.95 0.74
C ASN A 108 14.00 -5.96 2.22
N ARG A 109 13.26 -6.69 3.07
CA ARG A 109 13.59 -6.81 4.50
C ARG A 109 14.94 -7.49 4.73
N ASP A 110 15.25 -8.52 3.95
CA ASP A 110 16.49 -9.26 4.11
C ASP A 110 17.69 -8.43 3.63
N ALA A 111 17.55 -7.70 2.50
CA ALA A 111 18.54 -6.74 2.05
C ALA A 111 18.81 -5.62 3.07
N GLU A 112 17.77 -5.08 3.71
CA GLU A 112 17.94 -4.05 4.75
C GLU A 112 18.66 -4.58 6.01
N LYS A 113 18.37 -5.83 6.43
CA LYS A 113 19.11 -6.48 7.52
C LYS A 113 20.58 -6.66 7.18
N GLU A 114 20.90 -7.12 5.97
CA GLU A 114 22.28 -7.31 5.52
C GLU A 114 23.05 -5.99 5.49
N ARG A 115 22.43 -4.92 4.97
CA ARG A 115 23.00 -3.57 4.97
C ARG A 115 23.27 -3.06 6.39
N GLY A 116 22.33 -3.27 7.31
CA GLY A 116 22.49 -2.92 8.72
C GLY A 116 23.65 -3.66 9.38
N GLN A 117 23.79 -4.97 9.14
CA GLN A 117 24.90 -5.77 9.64
C GLN A 117 26.24 -5.35 9.04
N ALA A 118 26.27 -5.04 7.74
CA ALA A 118 27.48 -4.56 7.07
C ALA A 118 27.93 -3.20 7.62
N ALA A 119 26.99 -2.29 7.90
CA ALA A 119 27.28 -1.00 8.53
C ALA A 119 27.86 -1.18 9.93
N LEU A 120 27.28 -2.06 10.76
CA LEU A 120 27.76 -2.35 12.11
C LEU A 120 29.15 -3.01 12.11
N ARG A 121 29.43 -3.89 11.14
CA ARG A 121 30.77 -4.47 10.96
C ARG A 121 31.79 -3.40 10.60
N ARG A 122 31.44 -2.44 9.74
CA ARG A 122 32.35 -1.33 9.38
C ARG A 122 32.64 -0.40 10.55
N THR A 123 31.67 -0.10 11.39
CA THR A 123 31.86 0.75 12.57
C THR A 123 32.66 0.07 13.67
N SER A 124 32.52 -1.24 13.84
CA SER A 124 33.32 -2.02 14.81
C SER A 124 34.78 -2.25 14.38
N THR A 125 35.09 -2.14 13.08
CA THR A 125 36.47 -2.24 12.56
C THR A 125 37.24 -0.92 12.50
N LEU A 126 36.60 0.22 12.82
CA LEU A 126 37.32 1.49 12.94
C LEU A 126 38.23 1.45 14.16
N PRO A 127 39.54 1.71 14.03
CA PRO A 127 40.43 1.73 15.19
C PRO A 127 39.93 2.82 16.14
N ILE A 128 39.73 2.47 17.41
CA ILE A 128 39.56 3.45 18.48
C ILE A 128 40.84 4.30 18.46
N SER A 129 40.76 5.49 17.88
CA SER A 129 41.76 6.53 18.10
C SER A 129 41.75 6.79 19.60
N LYS A 130 42.73 6.22 20.31
CA LYS A 130 43.02 6.61 21.68
C LYS A 130 43.37 8.10 21.60
N GLU A 131 42.41 8.97 21.87
CA GLU A 131 42.70 10.34 22.23
C GLU A 131 43.61 10.25 23.46
N ASN A 132 44.87 10.59 23.23
CA ASN A 132 45.88 10.65 24.27
C ASN A 132 45.44 11.74 25.25
N VAL A 133 44.95 11.30 26.41
CA VAL A 133 44.85 12.14 27.60
C VAL A 133 46.29 12.49 27.99
N THR A 134 46.77 13.65 27.55
CA THR A 134 47.90 14.33 28.19
C THR A 134 47.41 15.64 28.79
N SER A 135 47.07 15.56 30.07
CA SER A 135 47.23 16.63 31.05
C SER A 135 47.98 15.99 32.23
N PRO A 136 48.78 16.68 33.08
CA PRO A 136 48.92 18.14 33.28
C PRO A 136 50.39 18.59 33.50
N CYS A 137 50.58 19.80 34.10
CA CYS A 137 51.79 20.50 34.58
C CYS A 137 52.33 21.59 33.62
N SER A 138 52.54 22.86 34.02
CA SER A 138 52.53 23.52 35.34
C SER A 138 51.99 24.96 35.22
#